data_AF-A0AAV2SV00-F1
#
_entry.id   AF-A0AAV2SV00-F1
#
_cell.length_a   1.000
_cell.length_b   1.000
_cell.length_c   1.000
_cell.angle_alpha   90.00
_cell.angle_beta   90.00
_cell.angle_gamma   90.00
#
_symmetry.space_group_name_H-M   'P 1'
#
loop_
_entity.id
_entity.type
_entity.pdbx_description
1 polymer ?
#
loop_
_entity_poly.entity_id
_entity_poly.type
_entity_poly.pdbx_seq_one_letter_code
_entity_poly.pdbx_strand_id
1 'polypeptide(L)'
;MQSNEPMIHTMYERMSSLVYSLMKKFINKKAINETVDGRIRAKHGSNLTSVDLSENQMKLDQIDIGTRAKTILISFDINSEQKEAFRKRCLDFYVSCTSYLISKLPLSCKILKDAQYLHPEKRNYSASLNAAARLSLKVASTLKNHLGKVFGVPENTTVSDVCDLVKSQWQIYQLIDIPKEWHTLETASAKKERQHTESYWRNVEKSWIDLTPKDSEEKSLRIDSYWSRVFEVKDSDGRKRFPQLAAFVKVILTLSHGNAGPEQGFSINKSIIDAHGTRLGEDILIALRRIKHRLLQVGSCKNFIITKPLLESVKLSRSRYEAELKANEQKAKSVIKEKEIKNKSEIEDIESKIRKIEKGIEVAEKAISDGSKQLEKHLRAKPLDPEKLQADNSLIQMGVQRKKKLAGDISKLRKKKKAKLAELTK
;
A
#
# COMPACT_ATOMS: atom_id res chain seq x y z
N MET A 1 1.01 -14.43 -12.73
CA MET A 1 1.61 -13.14 -12.29
C MET A 1 2.69 -13.31 -11.21
N GLN A 2 2.95 -14.51 -10.69
CA GLN A 2 4.10 -14.77 -9.82
C GLN A 2 5.36 -15.04 -10.67
N SER A 3 5.90 -13.99 -11.28
CA SER A 3 7.16 -14.03 -12.03
C SER A 3 8.13 -12.99 -11.46
N ASN A 4 9.41 -13.35 -11.36
CA ASN A 4 10.49 -12.44 -10.97
C ASN A 4 10.83 -11.43 -12.08
N GLU A 5 10.23 -11.57 -13.26
CA GLU A 5 10.41 -10.61 -14.35
C GLU A 5 9.53 -9.37 -14.14
N PRO A 6 9.97 -8.17 -14.55
CA PRO A 6 9.13 -6.98 -14.49
C PRO A 6 7.90 -7.09 -15.41
N MET A 7 6.69 -7.18 -14.84
CA MET A 7 5.47 -7.36 -15.64
C MET A 7 4.64 -6.08 -15.82
N ILE A 8 5.12 -4.93 -15.34
CA ILE A 8 4.34 -3.67 -15.34
C ILE A 8 3.80 -3.28 -16.73
N HIS A 9 4.56 -3.57 -17.78
CA HIS A 9 4.23 -3.31 -19.18
C HIS A 9 3.06 -4.17 -19.73
N THR A 10 2.72 -5.30 -19.11
CA THR A 10 1.56 -6.15 -19.51
C THR A 10 0.40 -6.05 -18.53
N MET A 11 0.65 -5.52 -17.32
CA MET A 11 -0.31 -5.57 -16.21
C MET A 11 -1.64 -4.89 -16.56
N TYR A 12 -1.60 -3.71 -17.17
CA TYR A 12 -2.81 -2.96 -17.54
C TYR A 12 -3.71 -3.73 -18.53
N GLU A 13 -3.08 -4.35 -19.52
CA GLU A 13 -3.76 -5.14 -20.54
C GLU A 13 -4.32 -6.43 -19.98
N ARG A 14 -3.54 -7.14 -19.14
CA ARG A 14 -3.99 -8.38 -18.50
C ARG A 14 -5.16 -8.15 -17.55
N MET A 15 -5.14 -7.08 -16.75
CA MET A 15 -6.26 -6.71 -15.87
C MET A 15 -7.53 -6.38 -16.67
N SER A 16 -7.37 -5.60 -17.75
CA SER A 16 -8.51 -5.22 -18.59
C SER A 16 -9.08 -6.41 -19.35
N SER A 17 -8.22 -7.29 -19.86
CA SER A 17 -8.61 -8.53 -20.54
C SER A 17 -9.35 -9.49 -19.59
N LEU A 18 -8.90 -9.60 -18.33
CA LEU A 18 -9.58 -10.39 -17.31
C LEU A 18 -11.03 -9.91 -17.12
N VAL A 19 -11.22 -8.61 -16.90
CA VAL A 19 -12.56 -8.02 -16.69
C VAL A 19 -13.41 -8.13 -17.95
N TYR A 20 -12.85 -7.84 -19.13
CA TYR A 20 -13.55 -8.01 -20.40
C TYR A 20 -13.98 -9.46 -20.62
N SER A 21 -13.13 -10.43 -20.30
CA SER A 21 -13.43 -11.86 -20.49
C SER A 21 -14.62 -12.33 -19.64
N LEU A 22 -14.75 -11.79 -18.42
CA LEU A 22 -15.90 -12.03 -17.56
C LEU A 22 -17.15 -11.32 -18.07
N MET A 23 -17.06 -10.03 -18.40
CA MET A 23 -18.20 -9.28 -18.94
C MET A 23 -18.76 -9.92 -20.22
N LYS A 24 -17.89 -10.41 -21.11
CA LYS A 24 -18.29 -11.09 -22.35
C LYS A 24 -19.20 -12.31 -22.13
N LYS A 25 -19.22 -12.90 -20.93
CA LYS A 25 -20.05 -14.07 -20.61
C LYS A 25 -21.51 -13.73 -20.32
N PHE A 26 -21.83 -12.50 -19.94
CA PHE A 26 -23.17 -12.12 -19.50
C PHE A 26 -23.65 -10.73 -19.95
N ILE A 27 -22.77 -9.89 -20.52
CA ILE A 27 -23.09 -8.56 -21.03
C ILE A 27 -23.16 -8.56 -22.56
N ASN A 28 -24.09 -7.77 -23.10
CA ASN A 28 -24.25 -7.58 -24.54
C ASN A 28 -22.98 -7.04 -25.20
N LYS A 29 -22.55 -7.66 -26.31
CA LYS A 29 -21.34 -7.28 -27.06
C LYS A 29 -21.32 -5.79 -27.47
N LYS A 30 -22.49 -5.19 -27.73
CA LYS A 30 -22.63 -3.77 -28.06
C LYS A 30 -22.20 -2.85 -26.91
N ALA A 31 -22.39 -3.27 -25.66
CA ALA A 31 -22.09 -2.48 -24.48
C ALA A 31 -20.60 -2.57 -24.08
N ILE A 32 -19.91 -3.66 -24.44
CA ILE A 32 -18.49 -3.89 -24.09
C ILE A 32 -17.53 -3.64 -25.25
N ASN A 33 -18.03 -3.32 -26.43
CA ASN A 33 -17.22 -2.91 -27.57
C ASN A 33 -17.44 -1.42 -27.87
N GLU A 34 -16.45 -0.78 -28.47
CA GLU A 34 -16.48 0.62 -28.90
C GLU A 34 -16.00 0.73 -30.36
N THR A 35 -16.52 1.72 -31.08
CA THR A 35 -16.07 2.01 -32.45
C THR A 35 -15.03 3.12 -32.39
N VAL A 36 -13.80 2.80 -32.77
CA VAL A 36 -12.69 3.75 -32.84
C VAL A 36 -12.13 3.71 -34.25
N ASP A 37 -12.13 4.86 -34.93
CA ASP A 37 -11.67 5.01 -36.32
C ASP A 37 -12.35 4.04 -37.30
N GLY A 38 -13.68 3.87 -37.16
CA GLY A 38 -14.48 2.98 -37.99
C GLY A 38 -14.28 1.47 -37.73
N ARG A 39 -13.45 1.09 -36.75
CA ARG A 39 -13.22 -0.31 -36.37
C ARG A 39 -13.81 -0.61 -35.00
N ILE A 40 -14.48 -1.75 -34.87
CA ILE A 40 -14.99 -2.25 -33.59
C ILE A 40 -13.81 -2.80 -32.77
N ARG A 41 -13.61 -2.27 -31.57
CA ARG A 41 -12.59 -2.70 -30.62
C ARG A 41 -13.23 -3.04 -29.27
N ALA A 42 -12.59 -3.92 -28.52
CA ALA A 42 -13.00 -4.20 -27.14
C ALA A 42 -12.75 -2.95 -26.28
N LYS A 43 -13.71 -2.58 -25.43
CA LYS A 43 -13.49 -1.54 -24.41
C LYS A 43 -12.36 -1.98 -23.49
N HIS A 44 -11.58 -1.02 -23.01
CA HIS A 44 -10.38 -1.30 -22.23
C HIS A 44 -10.26 -0.37 -21.02
N GLY A 45 -9.75 -0.88 -19.90
CA GLY A 45 -9.47 -0.12 -18.68
C GLY A 45 -10.66 0.68 -18.16
N SER A 46 -10.54 2.00 -18.10
CA SER A 46 -11.59 2.90 -17.58
C SER A 46 -12.92 2.78 -18.32
N ASN A 47 -12.90 2.43 -19.61
CA ASN A 47 -14.11 2.30 -20.41
C ASN A 47 -14.90 1.05 -20.05
N LEU A 48 -14.28 0.06 -19.38
CA LEU A 48 -14.99 -1.10 -18.83
C LEU A 48 -15.69 -0.75 -17.51
N THR A 49 -15.10 0.15 -16.72
CA THR A 49 -15.70 0.61 -15.46
C THR A 49 -17.00 1.38 -15.66
N SER A 50 -17.19 2.02 -16.82
CA SER A 50 -18.41 2.78 -17.14
C SER A 50 -19.55 1.92 -17.68
N VAL A 51 -19.37 0.62 -17.85
CA VAL A 51 -20.43 -0.28 -18.33
C VAL A 51 -21.35 -0.63 -17.17
N ASP A 52 -22.64 -0.30 -17.31
CA ASP A 52 -23.66 -0.72 -16.37
C ASP A 52 -23.88 -2.24 -16.47
N LEU A 53 -23.68 -2.95 -15.36
CA LEU A 53 -23.76 -4.40 -15.27
C LEU A 53 -25.21 -4.94 -15.16
N SER A 54 -26.18 -4.07 -14.87
CA SER A 54 -27.59 -4.41 -14.69
C SER A 54 -28.38 -4.18 -15.98
N GLU A 55 -28.18 -3.06 -16.66
CA GLU A 55 -28.97 -2.68 -17.85
C GLU A 55 -28.51 -3.40 -19.13
N ASN A 56 -27.22 -3.73 -19.22
CA ASN A 56 -26.63 -4.28 -20.44
C ASN A 56 -26.59 -5.81 -20.49
N GLN A 57 -27.36 -6.48 -19.63
CA GLN A 57 -27.35 -7.94 -19.51
C GLN A 57 -27.91 -8.63 -20.74
N MET A 58 -27.33 -9.78 -21.06
CA MET A 58 -27.89 -10.70 -22.05
C MET A 58 -29.13 -11.39 -21.46
N LYS A 59 -29.99 -11.92 -22.33
CA LYS A 59 -31.09 -12.78 -21.88
C LYS A 59 -30.53 -14.04 -21.19
N LEU A 60 -31.24 -14.58 -20.18
CA LEU A 60 -30.77 -15.68 -19.34
C LEU A 60 -30.37 -16.94 -20.13
N ASP A 61 -31.04 -17.22 -21.23
CA ASP A 61 -30.76 -18.31 -22.17
C ASP A 61 -29.42 -18.15 -22.88
N GLN A 62 -28.99 -16.92 -23.13
CA GLN A 62 -27.77 -16.57 -23.88
C GLN A 62 -26.52 -16.45 -23.01
N ILE A 63 -26.66 -16.43 -21.68
CA ILE A 63 -25.53 -16.36 -20.74
C ILE A 63 -24.62 -17.58 -20.88
N ASP A 64 -23.31 -17.34 -20.84
CA ASP A 64 -22.32 -18.41 -20.85
C ASP A 64 -22.14 -19.04 -19.46
N ILE A 65 -22.81 -20.16 -19.23
CA ILE A 65 -22.66 -21.00 -18.03
C ILE A 65 -21.60 -22.11 -18.20
N GLY A 66 -20.88 -22.15 -19.32
CA GLY A 66 -19.92 -23.22 -19.65
C GLY A 66 -20.54 -24.44 -20.33
N THR A 67 -19.74 -25.15 -21.11
CA THR A 67 -20.19 -26.27 -21.98
C THR A 67 -20.72 -27.46 -21.19
N ARG A 68 -20.05 -27.82 -20.09
CA ARG A 68 -20.44 -28.96 -19.24
C ARG A 68 -21.77 -28.70 -18.52
N ALA A 69 -21.96 -27.50 -17.97
CA ALA A 69 -23.22 -27.12 -17.35
C ALA A 69 -24.37 -27.09 -18.37
N LYS A 70 -24.14 -26.56 -19.58
CA LYS A 70 -25.13 -26.60 -20.67
C LYS A 70 -25.54 -28.04 -21.01
N THR A 71 -24.57 -28.96 -21.10
CA THR A 71 -24.83 -30.38 -21.42
C THR A 71 -25.68 -31.03 -20.33
N ILE A 72 -25.36 -30.79 -19.05
CA ILE A 72 -26.11 -31.33 -17.91
C ILE A 72 -27.55 -30.78 -17.88
N LEU A 73 -27.75 -29.49 -18.16
CA LEU A 73 -29.10 -28.91 -18.21
C LEU A 73 -29.96 -29.44 -19.36
N ILE A 74 -29.33 -29.99 -20.42
CA ILE A 74 -30.04 -30.62 -21.54
C ILE A 74 -30.31 -32.10 -21.23
N SER A 75 -29.36 -32.80 -20.58
CA SER A 75 -29.45 -34.24 -20.35
C SER A 75 -30.38 -34.63 -19.20
N PHE A 76 -30.59 -33.75 -18.22
CA PHE A 76 -31.51 -34.01 -17.11
C PHE A 76 -32.91 -33.46 -17.40
N ASP A 77 -33.94 -34.21 -16.98
CA ASP A 77 -35.35 -33.82 -17.06
C ASP A 77 -35.70 -32.80 -15.96
N ILE A 78 -35.10 -31.61 -16.08
CA ILE A 78 -35.27 -30.47 -15.17
C ILE A 78 -36.35 -29.55 -15.74
N ASN A 79 -37.26 -29.09 -14.88
CA ASN A 79 -38.31 -28.16 -15.30
C ASN A 79 -37.73 -26.80 -15.76
N SER A 80 -38.51 -26.05 -16.55
CA SER A 80 -38.04 -24.76 -17.11
C SER A 80 -37.70 -23.74 -16.01
N GLU A 81 -38.43 -23.74 -14.91
CA GLU A 81 -38.26 -22.81 -13.79
C GLU A 81 -36.93 -23.02 -13.05
N GLN A 82 -36.53 -24.27 -12.81
CA GLN A 82 -35.24 -24.62 -12.20
C GLN A 82 -34.07 -24.28 -13.13
N LYS A 83 -34.23 -24.47 -14.45
CA LYS A 83 -33.22 -24.06 -15.44
C LYS A 83 -33.02 -22.54 -15.42
N GLU A 84 -34.10 -21.77 -15.33
CA GLU A 84 -34.06 -20.32 -15.24
C GLU A 84 -33.45 -19.84 -13.90
N ALA A 85 -33.87 -20.45 -12.78
CA ALA A 85 -33.32 -20.15 -11.46
C ALA A 85 -31.82 -20.43 -11.37
N PHE A 86 -31.33 -21.53 -11.98
CA PHE A 86 -29.90 -21.82 -12.06
C PHE A 86 -29.14 -20.77 -12.86
N ARG A 87 -29.65 -20.39 -14.05
CA ARG A 87 -29.05 -19.35 -14.90
C ARG A 87 -29.00 -17.99 -14.20
N LYS A 88 -30.04 -17.64 -13.43
CA LYS A 88 -30.07 -16.43 -12.60
C LYS A 88 -28.97 -16.44 -11.53
N ARG A 89 -28.76 -17.56 -10.83
CA ARG A 89 -27.65 -17.67 -9.87
C ARG A 89 -26.28 -17.53 -10.53
N CYS A 90 -26.10 -18.09 -11.73
CA CYS A 90 -24.86 -17.90 -12.50
C CYS A 90 -24.65 -16.44 -12.91
N LEU A 91 -25.71 -15.75 -13.32
CA LEU A 91 -25.67 -14.32 -13.61
C LEU A 91 -25.27 -13.51 -12.37
N ASP A 92 -25.93 -13.75 -11.23
CA ASP A 92 -25.65 -13.07 -9.96
C ASP A 92 -24.18 -13.26 -9.53
N PHE A 93 -23.64 -14.47 -9.74
CA PHE A 93 -22.22 -14.76 -9.53
C PHE A 93 -21.33 -13.90 -10.45
N TYR A 94 -21.60 -13.88 -11.76
CA TYR A 94 -20.80 -13.09 -12.69
C TYR A 94 -20.86 -11.59 -12.40
N VAL A 95 -22.03 -11.06 -12.07
CA VAL A 95 -22.22 -9.66 -11.67
C VAL A 95 -21.42 -9.37 -10.40
N SER A 96 -21.54 -10.22 -9.37
CA SER A 96 -20.81 -10.05 -8.11
C SER A 96 -19.29 -10.10 -8.31
N CYS A 97 -18.79 -11.08 -9.05
CA CYS A 97 -17.35 -11.19 -9.35
C CYS A 97 -16.84 -10.00 -10.17
N THR A 98 -17.59 -9.57 -11.18
CA THR A 98 -17.19 -8.45 -12.04
C THR A 98 -17.20 -7.14 -11.27
N SER A 99 -18.23 -6.87 -10.47
CA SER A 99 -18.30 -5.72 -9.56
C SER A 99 -17.13 -5.71 -8.57
N TYR A 100 -16.82 -6.87 -7.98
CA TYR A 100 -15.67 -7.00 -7.09
C TYR A 100 -14.36 -6.66 -7.81
N LEU A 101 -14.11 -7.21 -8.99
CA LEU A 101 -12.89 -6.94 -9.76
C LEU A 101 -12.77 -5.47 -10.17
N ILE A 102 -13.85 -4.85 -10.65
CA ILE A 102 -13.86 -3.42 -10.98
C ILE A 102 -13.53 -2.57 -9.74
N SER A 103 -14.05 -2.94 -8.56
CA SER A 103 -13.80 -2.20 -7.32
C SER A 103 -12.38 -2.34 -6.78
N LYS A 104 -11.66 -3.43 -7.13
CA LYS A 104 -10.32 -3.73 -6.60
C LYS A 104 -9.20 -3.45 -7.59
N LEU A 105 -9.44 -3.61 -8.89
CA LEU A 105 -8.41 -3.45 -9.91
C LEU A 105 -8.23 -1.96 -10.26
N PRO A 106 -6.97 -1.48 -10.37
CA PRO A 106 -6.68 -0.09 -10.73
C PRO A 106 -6.83 0.18 -12.23
N LEU A 107 -8.01 -0.11 -12.81
CA LEU A 107 -8.31 0.02 -14.25
C LEU A 107 -8.26 1.47 -14.77
N SER A 108 -8.39 2.46 -13.88
CA SER A 108 -8.28 3.89 -14.18
C SER A 108 -6.85 4.44 -14.00
N CYS A 109 -5.89 3.61 -13.55
CA CYS A 109 -4.54 4.06 -13.27
C CYS A 109 -3.78 4.44 -14.55
N LYS A 110 -3.55 5.74 -14.72
CA LYS A 110 -2.82 6.30 -15.88
C LYS A 110 -1.37 5.81 -15.95
N ILE A 111 -0.71 5.57 -14.82
CA ILE A 111 0.68 5.06 -14.79
C ILE A 111 0.75 3.68 -15.42
N LEU A 112 -0.14 2.76 -15.04
CA LEU A 112 -0.18 1.42 -15.62
C LEU A 112 -0.59 1.46 -17.09
N LYS A 113 -1.54 2.33 -17.45
CA LYS A 113 -1.93 2.58 -18.84
C LYS A 113 -0.77 3.07 -19.70
N ASP A 114 0.08 3.94 -19.17
CA ASP A 114 1.21 4.48 -19.92
C ASP A 114 2.40 3.52 -19.92
N ALA A 115 2.58 2.72 -18.86
CA ALA A 115 3.69 1.77 -18.77
C ALA A 115 3.59 0.65 -19.81
N GLN A 116 2.41 0.39 -20.36
CA GLN A 116 2.23 -0.62 -21.42
C GLN A 116 3.08 -0.33 -22.67
N TYR A 117 3.39 0.95 -22.95
CA TYR A 117 4.17 1.35 -24.12
C TYR A 117 5.67 1.03 -23.97
N LEU A 118 6.11 0.53 -22.82
CA LEU A 118 7.43 -0.08 -22.67
C LEU A 118 7.54 -1.42 -23.41
N HIS A 119 6.42 -2.06 -23.75
CA HIS A 119 6.42 -3.29 -24.54
C HIS A 119 6.95 -3.00 -25.96
N PRO A 120 7.91 -3.79 -26.49
CA PRO A 120 8.53 -3.54 -27.80
C PRO A 120 7.52 -3.36 -28.94
N GLU A 121 6.47 -4.18 -28.96
CA GLU A 121 5.41 -4.13 -29.97
C GLU A 121 4.59 -2.82 -29.95
N LYS A 122 4.53 -2.13 -28.81
CA LYS A 122 3.75 -0.89 -28.64
C LYS A 122 4.58 0.38 -28.89
N ARG A 123 5.86 0.22 -29.22
CA ARG A 123 6.83 1.30 -29.49
C ARG A 123 6.36 2.30 -30.54
N ASN A 124 5.78 1.83 -31.64
CA ASN A 124 5.40 2.67 -32.78
C ASN A 124 3.95 3.19 -32.70
N TYR A 125 3.26 2.98 -31.58
CA TYR A 125 1.91 3.51 -31.39
C TYR A 125 1.99 5.03 -31.25
N SER A 126 1.05 5.76 -31.87
CA SER A 126 0.98 7.23 -31.81
C SER A 126 0.93 7.79 -30.39
N ALA A 127 0.31 7.04 -29.46
CA ALA A 127 0.18 7.44 -28.06
C ALA A 127 1.43 7.16 -27.20
N SER A 128 2.41 6.40 -27.70
CA SER A 128 3.58 5.95 -26.91
C SER A 128 4.47 7.10 -26.46
N LEU A 129 4.76 8.06 -27.34
CA LEU A 129 5.58 9.23 -27.01
C LEU A 129 4.94 10.09 -25.91
N ASN A 130 3.64 10.34 -26.03
CA ASN A 130 2.88 11.10 -25.04
C ASN A 130 2.77 10.35 -23.71
N ALA A 131 2.66 9.01 -23.74
CA ALA A 131 2.70 8.18 -22.55
C ALA A 131 4.06 8.22 -21.85
N ALA A 132 5.15 8.10 -22.61
CA ALA A 132 6.51 8.23 -22.10
C ALA A 132 6.74 9.59 -21.44
N ALA A 133 6.28 10.69 -22.06
CA ALA A 133 6.39 12.04 -21.50
C ALA A 133 5.59 12.21 -20.19
N ARG A 134 4.37 11.66 -20.10
CA ARG A 134 3.58 11.70 -18.85
C ARG A 134 4.24 10.91 -17.74
N LEU A 135 4.77 9.73 -18.06
CA LEU A 135 5.51 8.91 -17.09
C LEU A 135 6.82 9.57 -16.66
N SER A 136 7.59 10.14 -17.59
CA SER A 136 8.84 10.81 -17.26
C SER A 136 8.61 11.97 -16.31
N LEU A 137 7.54 12.75 -16.51
CA LEU A 137 7.12 13.81 -15.60
C LEU A 137 6.80 13.26 -14.21
N LYS A 138 6.06 12.15 -14.12
CA LYS A 138 5.74 11.54 -12.82
C LYS A 138 6.99 11.00 -12.11
N VAL A 139 7.91 10.40 -12.84
CA VAL A 139 9.18 9.90 -12.28
C VAL A 139 10.07 11.06 -11.83
N ALA A 140 10.33 12.03 -12.71
CA ALA A 140 11.21 13.17 -12.43
C ALA A 140 10.67 14.05 -11.29
N SER A 141 9.36 14.31 -11.23
CA SER A 141 8.74 15.04 -10.12
C SER A 141 8.87 14.30 -8.78
N THR A 142 8.76 12.96 -8.78
CA THR A 142 8.94 12.15 -7.57
C THR A 142 10.40 12.14 -7.12
N LEU A 143 11.34 12.19 -8.06
CA LEU A 143 12.79 12.14 -7.82
C LEU A 143 13.47 13.51 -7.88
N LYS A 144 12.74 14.61 -7.71
CA LYS A 144 13.22 15.99 -7.91
C LYS A 144 14.53 16.31 -7.14
N ASN A 145 14.74 15.73 -5.96
CA ASN A 145 15.93 15.95 -5.13
C ASN A 145 17.13 15.06 -5.50
N HIS A 146 16.94 14.13 -6.44
CA HIS A 146 17.92 13.11 -6.82
C HIS A 146 18.10 12.99 -8.34
N LEU A 147 17.66 14.01 -9.10
CA LEU A 147 17.74 13.99 -10.57
C LEU A 147 19.16 13.78 -11.07
N GLY A 148 20.13 14.52 -10.53
CA GLY A 148 21.53 14.39 -10.95
C GLY A 148 22.11 12.99 -10.72
N LYS A 149 21.80 12.39 -9.57
CA LYS A 149 22.25 11.03 -9.23
C LYS A 149 21.60 9.95 -10.08
N VAL A 150 20.31 10.09 -10.39
CA VAL A 150 19.54 9.05 -11.09
C VAL A 150 19.72 9.13 -12.60
N PHE A 151 19.66 10.35 -13.17
CA PHE A 151 19.70 10.57 -14.61
C PHE A 151 21.09 10.95 -15.13
N GLY A 152 22.08 11.14 -14.25
CA GLY A 152 23.42 11.57 -14.64
C GLY A 152 23.44 12.97 -15.25
N VAL A 153 22.57 13.86 -14.75
CA VAL A 153 22.41 15.25 -15.23
C VAL A 153 23.04 16.24 -14.23
N PRO A 154 23.43 17.45 -14.68
CA PRO A 154 23.90 18.51 -13.78
C PRO A 154 22.90 18.84 -12.66
N GLU A 155 23.38 19.26 -11.49
CA GLU A 155 22.53 19.52 -10.31
C GLU A 155 21.54 20.68 -10.48
N ASN A 156 21.79 21.59 -11.43
CA ASN A 156 20.91 22.70 -11.78
C ASN A 156 19.80 22.33 -12.79
N THR A 157 19.74 21.06 -13.23
CA THR A 157 18.77 20.62 -14.25
C THR A 157 17.36 20.56 -13.67
N THR A 158 16.38 21.14 -14.38
CA THR A 158 14.98 21.13 -13.94
C THR A 158 14.27 19.83 -14.32
N VAL A 159 13.11 19.60 -13.70
CA VAL A 159 12.23 18.46 -14.05
C VAL A 159 11.82 18.50 -15.53
N SER A 160 11.60 19.70 -16.10
CA SER A 160 11.21 19.86 -17.50
C SER A 160 12.34 19.40 -18.42
N ASP A 161 13.57 19.84 -18.15
CA ASP A 161 14.73 19.50 -18.98
C ASP A 161 14.96 17.98 -19.03
N VAL A 162 14.82 17.28 -17.89
CA VAL A 162 14.90 15.81 -17.85
C VAL A 162 13.80 15.17 -18.70
N CYS A 163 12.58 15.71 -18.66
CA CYS A 163 11.48 15.20 -19.46
C CYS A 163 11.73 15.41 -20.96
N ASP A 164 12.27 16.55 -21.36
CA ASP A 164 12.60 16.85 -22.76
C ASP A 164 13.73 15.96 -23.27
N LEU A 165 14.74 15.68 -22.44
CA LEU A 165 15.79 14.70 -22.75
C LEU A 165 15.24 13.29 -22.95
N VAL A 166 14.39 12.81 -22.03
CA VAL A 166 13.75 11.49 -22.14
C VAL A 166 12.85 11.42 -23.37
N LYS A 167 12.07 12.47 -23.64
CA LYS A 167 11.19 12.55 -24.82
C LYS A 167 11.97 12.52 -26.12
N SER A 168 13.06 13.28 -26.22
CA SER A 168 13.95 13.30 -27.40
C SER A 168 14.57 11.93 -27.62
N GLN A 169 15.06 11.29 -26.56
CA GLN A 169 15.59 9.92 -26.64
C GLN A 169 14.52 8.89 -26.99
N TRP A 170 13.29 9.06 -26.52
CA TRP A 170 12.17 8.20 -26.91
C TRP A 170 11.87 8.32 -28.40
N GLN A 171 11.88 9.53 -28.98
CA GLN A 171 11.68 9.75 -30.41
C GLN A 171 12.77 9.07 -31.25
N ILE A 172 14.03 9.23 -30.86
CA ILE A 172 15.14 8.52 -31.51
C ILE A 172 14.95 7.01 -31.35
N TYR A 173 14.59 6.58 -30.14
CA TYR A 173 14.22 5.21 -29.87
C TYR A 173 13.01 4.76 -30.67
N GLN A 174 12.15 5.56 -31.29
CA GLN A 174 11.12 5.07 -32.22
C GLN A 174 11.63 4.88 -33.64
N LEU A 175 12.71 5.56 -34.02
CA LEU A 175 13.25 5.57 -35.38
C LEU A 175 14.32 4.49 -35.63
N ILE A 176 14.91 3.92 -34.59
CA ILE A 176 15.94 2.86 -34.74
C ILE A 176 15.35 1.57 -35.33
N ASP A 177 16.08 0.90 -36.21
CA ASP A 177 15.72 -0.46 -36.57
C ASP A 177 16.14 -1.43 -35.46
N ILE A 178 15.18 -2.16 -34.89
CA ILE A 178 15.42 -3.09 -33.79
C ILE A 178 15.22 -4.51 -34.33
N PRO A 179 16.28 -5.35 -34.33
CA PRO A 179 16.21 -6.72 -34.83
C PRO A 179 15.12 -7.53 -34.15
N LYS A 180 14.46 -8.42 -34.92
CA LYS A 180 13.40 -9.28 -34.38
C LYS A 180 13.87 -10.21 -33.26
N GLU A 181 15.11 -10.64 -33.36
CA GLU A 181 15.84 -11.47 -32.38
C GLU A 181 16.00 -10.81 -30.99
N TRP A 182 15.73 -9.50 -30.88
CA TRP A 182 15.74 -8.82 -29.58
C TRP A 182 14.48 -9.08 -28.76
N HIS A 183 13.41 -9.56 -29.41
CA HIS A 183 12.13 -9.86 -28.77
C HIS A 183 11.71 -11.33 -28.89
N THR A 184 12.25 -12.10 -29.84
CA THR A 184 11.91 -13.53 -30.03
C THR A 184 13.08 -14.46 -29.73
N LEU A 185 12.82 -15.53 -28.97
CA LEU A 185 13.74 -16.68 -28.85
C LEU A 185 13.55 -17.61 -30.05
N GLU A 186 14.19 -17.34 -31.19
CA GLU A 186 14.36 -18.38 -32.21
C GLU A 186 15.37 -19.42 -31.70
N THR A 187 14.91 -20.39 -30.91
CA THR A 187 15.73 -21.56 -30.58
C THR A 187 15.32 -22.72 -31.47
N ALA A 188 16.28 -23.21 -32.26
CA ALA A 188 16.13 -24.42 -33.09
C ALA A 188 15.68 -25.65 -32.27
N SER A 189 15.84 -25.63 -30.95
CA SER A 189 15.32 -26.64 -30.01
C SER A 189 13.80 -26.79 -30.00
N ALA A 190 13.03 -25.74 -30.31
CA ALA A 190 11.56 -25.81 -30.34
C ALA A 190 11.00 -26.70 -31.46
N LYS A 191 11.80 -27.04 -32.49
CA LYS A 191 11.43 -28.03 -33.51
C LYS A 191 11.62 -29.48 -33.05
N LYS A 192 12.54 -29.75 -32.12
CA LYS A 192 12.81 -31.13 -31.64
C LYS A 192 11.83 -31.61 -30.57
N GLU A 193 11.29 -30.71 -29.75
CA GLU A 193 10.27 -31.06 -28.73
C GLU A 193 8.86 -31.32 -29.30
N ARG A 194 8.64 -31.12 -30.61
CA ARG A 194 7.34 -31.41 -31.25
C ARG A 194 7.06 -32.88 -31.52
N GLN A 195 7.98 -33.79 -31.15
CA GLN A 195 7.80 -35.22 -31.29
C GLN A 195 8.02 -35.96 -29.96
N HIS A 196 7.18 -35.74 -28.93
CA HIS A 196 6.78 -36.84 -28.03
C HIS A 196 5.66 -36.44 -27.06
N THR A 197 4.63 -37.30 -27.00
CA THR A 197 3.63 -37.50 -25.92
C THR A 197 2.70 -36.34 -25.53
N GLU A 198 1.50 -36.36 -26.13
CA GLU A 198 0.31 -35.69 -25.60
C GLU A 198 -0.09 -36.31 -24.25
N SER A 199 0.09 -35.55 -23.17
CA SER A 199 -0.36 -35.89 -21.82
C SER A 199 -1.87 -35.70 -21.68
N TYR A 200 -2.56 -36.70 -21.11
CA TYR A 200 -3.99 -36.71 -20.76
C TYR A 200 -4.46 -35.43 -20.04
N TRP A 201 -3.59 -34.81 -19.22
CA TRP A 201 -3.90 -33.58 -18.49
C TRP A 201 -4.11 -32.34 -19.39
N ARG A 202 -3.52 -32.33 -20.60
CA ARG A 202 -3.66 -31.22 -21.56
C ARG A 202 -5.05 -31.16 -22.21
N ASN A 203 -5.78 -32.28 -22.22
CA ASN A 203 -7.14 -32.33 -22.78
C ASN A 203 -8.21 -31.93 -21.76
N VAL A 204 -7.92 -32.01 -20.46
CA VAL A 204 -8.85 -31.62 -19.39
C VAL A 204 -8.84 -30.09 -19.16
N GLU A 205 -7.67 -29.45 -19.35
CA GLU A 205 -7.47 -28.00 -19.16
C GLU A 205 -8.20 -27.12 -20.19
N LYS A 206 -8.55 -27.64 -21.38
CA LYS A 206 -9.30 -26.89 -22.41
C LYS A 206 -10.75 -26.53 -22.02
N SER A 207 -11.23 -26.95 -20.85
CA SER A 207 -12.62 -26.76 -20.42
C SER A 207 -12.82 -25.78 -19.26
N TRP A 208 -11.75 -25.24 -18.68
CA TRP A 208 -11.84 -24.29 -17.58
C TRP A 208 -11.16 -22.98 -17.96
N ILE A 209 -11.96 -21.91 -18.03
CA ILE A 209 -11.52 -20.51 -18.06
C ILE A 209 -10.32 -20.30 -19.00
N ASP A 210 -10.59 -20.15 -20.30
CA ASP A 210 -9.59 -19.79 -21.31
C ASP A 210 -9.12 -18.34 -21.08
N LEU A 211 -8.27 -18.17 -20.06
CA LEU A 211 -7.47 -16.97 -19.76
C LEU A 211 -6.09 -17.05 -20.41
N THR A 212 -5.81 -18.11 -21.16
CA THR A 212 -4.61 -18.25 -21.98
C THR A 212 -4.83 -17.51 -23.30
N PRO A 213 -4.05 -16.46 -23.61
CA PRO A 213 -3.90 -16.03 -24.99
C PRO A 213 -3.54 -17.25 -25.82
N LYS A 214 -4.20 -17.44 -26.96
CA LYS A 214 -3.90 -18.52 -27.92
C LYS A 214 -2.39 -18.73 -27.98
N ASP A 215 -1.93 -19.92 -27.58
CA ASP A 215 -0.54 -20.37 -27.64
C ASP A 215 0.00 -20.26 -29.07
N SER A 216 0.45 -19.06 -29.39
CA SER A 216 1.43 -18.68 -30.40
C SER A 216 2.48 -17.78 -29.77
N GLU A 217 2.59 -17.80 -28.43
CA GLU A 217 3.63 -17.11 -27.68
C GLU A 217 4.96 -17.83 -27.97
N GLU A 218 5.63 -17.42 -29.05
CA GLU A 218 7.08 -17.35 -29.05
C GLU A 218 7.52 -16.82 -27.68
N LYS A 219 8.28 -17.61 -26.91
CA LYS A 219 8.73 -17.20 -25.58
C LYS A 219 9.43 -15.84 -25.71
N SER A 220 8.72 -14.78 -25.33
CA SER A 220 9.22 -13.42 -25.44
C SER A 220 10.34 -13.25 -24.42
N LEU A 221 11.43 -12.59 -24.85
CA LEU A 221 12.54 -12.28 -23.95
C LEU A 221 12.03 -11.40 -22.80
N ARG A 222 12.54 -11.62 -21.58
CA ARG A 222 12.20 -10.79 -20.43
C ARG A 222 12.41 -9.32 -20.78
N ILE A 223 11.46 -8.46 -20.39
CA ILE A 223 11.46 -7.05 -20.77
C ILE A 223 12.73 -6.30 -20.34
N ASP A 224 13.33 -6.68 -19.20
CA ASP A 224 14.58 -6.11 -18.72
C ASP A 224 15.78 -6.53 -19.56
N SER A 225 15.77 -7.74 -20.11
CA SER A 225 16.81 -8.22 -21.05
C SER A 225 16.72 -7.48 -22.37
N TYR A 226 15.51 -7.25 -22.88
CA TYR A 226 15.28 -6.40 -24.06
C TYR A 226 15.82 -4.99 -23.85
N TRP A 227 15.39 -4.32 -22.78
CA TRP A 227 15.81 -2.95 -22.49
C TRP A 227 17.31 -2.85 -22.20
N SER A 228 17.93 -3.89 -21.62
CA SER A 228 19.39 -3.93 -21.44
C SER A 228 20.12 -3.87 -22.79
N ARG A 229 19.67 -4.60 -23.81
CA ARG A 229 20.22 -4.52 -25.18
C ARG A 229 20.01 -3.14 -25.79
N VAL A 230 18.84 -2.53 -25.60
CA VAL A 230 18.56 -1.15 -26.07
C VAL A 230 19.51 -0.15 -25.41
N PHE A 231 19.83 -0.31 -24.13
CA PHE A 231 20.76 0.58 -23.40
C PHE A 231 22.23 0.40 -23.80
N GLU A 232 22.58 -0.70 -24.46
CA GLU A 232 23.92 -0.97 -24.96
C GLU A 232 24.18 -0.35 -26.33
N VAL A 233 23.15 0.13 -27.03
CA VAL A 233 23.30 0.87 -28.29
C VAL A 233 24.17 2.10 -28.07
N LYS A 234 25.28 2.16 -28.79
CA LYS A 234 26.23 3.28 -28.75
C LYS A 234 26.02 4.19 -29.96
N ASP A 235 26.34 5.46 -29.77
CA ASP A 235 26.46 6.43 -30.84
C ASP A 235 27.83 6.29 -31.55
N SER A 236 28.01 7.03 -32.65
CA SER A 236 29.27 7.16 -33.39
C SER A 236 30.48 7.50 -32.52
N ASP A 237 30.26 8.26 -31.43
CA ASP A 237 31.29 8.62 -30.44
C ASP A 237 31.54 7.54 -29.36
N GLY A 238 30.95 6.35 -29.47
CA GLY A 238 31.07 5.27 -28.49
C GLY A 238 30.34 5.50 -27.17
N ARG A 239 29.62 6.62 -27.03
CA ARG A 239 28.76 6.94 -25.87
C ARG A 239 27.44 6.18 -25.96
N LYS A 240 26.82 5.89 -24.81
CA LYS A 240 25.46 5.28 -24.81
C LYS A 240 24.48 6.25 -25.45
N ARG A 241 23.66 5.76 -26.38
CA ARG A 241 22.70 6.56 -27.14
C ARG A 241 21.50 7.02 -26.29
N PHE A 242 21.21 6.28 -25.22
CA PHE A 242 19.99 6.46 -24.41
C PHE A 242 20.24 6.54 -22.87
N PRO A 243 21.09 7.44 -22.36
CA PRO A 243 21.43 7.45 -20.93
C PRO A 243 20.23 7.81 -20.02
N GLN A 244 19.48 8.86 -20.35
CA GLN A 244 18.35 9.33 -19.54
C GLN A 244 17.13 8.42 -19.69
N LEU A 245 16.88 7.93 -20.91
CA LEU A 245 15.86 6.93 -21.18
C LEU A 245 16.16 5.63 -20.42
N ALA A 246 17.43 5.20 -20.34
CA ALA A 246 17.81 4.03 -19.56
C ALA A 246 17.54 4.20 -18.06
N ALA A 247 17.87 5.36 -17.49
CA ALA A 247 17.54 5.67 -16.10
C ALA A 247 16.02 5.67 -15.87
N PHE A 248 15.26 6.34 -16.74
CA PHE A 248 13.81 6.40 -16.69
C PHE A 248 13.16 5.00 -16.72
N VAL A 249 13.50 4.19 -17.72
CA VAL A 249 12.92 2.84 -17.88
C VAL A 249 13.29 1.95 -16.69
N LYS A 250 14.54 2.00 -16.21
CA LYS A 250 14.94 1.24 -15.01
C LYS A 250 14.09 1.58 -13.81
N VAL A 251 13.81 2.87 -13.56
CA VAL A 251 12.92 3.28 -12.46
C VAL A 251 11.53 2.69 -12.63
N ILE A 252 10.94 2.74 -13.83
CA ILE A 252 9.61 2.16 -14.05
C ILE A 252 9.61 0.64 -13.87
N LEU A 253 10.64 -0.07 -14.33
CA LEU A 253 10.74 -1.53 -14.18
C LEU A 253 11.01 -1.98 -12.73
N THR A 254 11.41 -1.07 -11.83
CA THR A 254 11.51 -1.36 -10.39
C THR A 254 10.19 -1.25 -9.64
N LEU A 255 9.13 -0.73 -10.26
CA LEU A 255 7.81 -0.66 -9.64
C LEU A 255 7.26 -2.08 -9.45
N SER A 256 6.92 -2.42 -8.21
CA SER A 256 6.38 -3.73 -7.88
C SER A 256 5.07 -4.00 -8.61
N HIS A 257 5.02 -5.10 -9.37
CA HIS A 257 3.85 -5.55 -10.13
C HIS A 257 3.08 -6.69 -9.45
N GLY A 258 3.44 -7.07 -8.23
CA GLY A 258 2.73 -8.10 -7.47
C GLY A 258 3.36 -8.41 -6.11
N ASN A 259 2.73 -9.31 -5.37
CA ASN A 259 3.16 -9.70 -4.03
C ASN A 259 4.32 -10.71 -4.01
N ALA A 260 4.80 -11.15 -5.17
CA ALA A 260 5.85 -12.18 -5.27
C ALA A 260 7.14 -11.79 -4.53
N GLY A 261 7.56 -10.51 -4.56
CA GLY A 261 8.74 -10.04 -3.82
C GLY A 261 8.59 -10.17 -2.30
N PRO A 262 7.53 -9.58 -1.70
CA PRO A 262 7.18 -9.80 -0.30
C PRO A 262 6.98 -11.27 0.07
N GLU A 263 6.25 -12.06 -0.73
CA GLU A 263 5.97 -13.48 -0.50
C GLU A 263 7.25 -14.34 -0.50
N GLN A 264 8.18 -14.09 -1.43
CA GLN A 264 9.50 -14.70 -1.41
C GLN A 264 10.26 -14.31 -0.15
N GLY A 265 10.15 -13.05 0.27
CA GLY A 265 10.69 -12.57 1.53
C GLY A 265 10.13 -13.31 2.75
N PHE A 266 8.83 -13.54 2.80
CA PHE A 266 8.17 -14.28 3.88
C PHE A 266 8.57 -15.76 3.89
N SER A 267 8.69 -16.40 2.72
CA SER A 267 9.19 -17.77 2.63
C SER A 267 10.63 -17.89 3.15
N ILE A 268 11.50 -16.94 2.80
CA ILE A 268 12.86 -16.87 3.32
C ILE A 268 12.87 -16.67 4.84
N ASN A 269 12.02 -15.76 5.35
CA ASN A 269 11.89 -15.52 6.79
C ASN A 269 11.41 -16.76 7.52
N LYS A 270 10.40 -17.46 6.98
CA LYS A 270 9.90 -18.72 7.51
C LYS A 270 11.03 -19.75 7.60
N SER A 271 11.80 -19.92 6.52
CA SER A 271 12.97 -20.82 6.52
C SER A 271 14.03 -20.45 7.57
N ILE A 272 14.23 -19.16 7.87
CA ILE A 272 15.16 -18.71 8.92
C ILE A 272 14.59 -19.02 10.32
N ILE A 273 13.29 -18.76 10.53
CA ILE A 273 12.61 -19.02 11.79
C ILE A 273 12.54 -20.53 12.07
N ASP A 274 12.26 -21.35 11.06
CA ASP A 274 12.23 -22.81 11.19
C ASP A 274 13.61 -23.37 11.55
N ALA A 275 14.70 -22.78 11.03
CA ALA A 275 16.07 -23.22 11.29
C ALA A 275 16.64 -22.74 12.64
N HIS A 276 16.31 -21.52 13.07
CA HIS A 276 16.93 -20.87 14.23
C HIS A 276 15.97 -20.67 15.42
N GLY A 277 14.68 -21.02 15.27
CA GLY A 277 13.64 -20.96 16.31
C GLY A 277 12.83 -19.65 16.33
N THR A 278 11.64 -19.68 16.95
CA THR A 278 10.69 -18.54 17.00
C THR A 278 11.08 -17.41 17.95
N ARG A 279 12.13 -17.59 18.75
CA ARG A 279 12.63 -16.59 19.72
C ARG A 279 13.60 -15.56 19.12
N LEU A 280 13.77 -15.53 17.81
CA LEU A 280 14.62 -14.54 17.14
C LEU A 280 14.03 -13.14 17.25
N GLY A 281 14.82 -12.19 17.73
CA GLY A 281 14.51 -10.78 17.63
C GLY A 281 14.49 -10.30 16.17
N GLU A 282 13.76 -9.22 15.91
CA GLU A 282 13.61 -8.63 14.56
C GLU A 282 14.96 -8.23 13.97
N ASP A 283 15.85 -7.63 14.76
CA ASP A 283 17.18 -7.19 14.31
C ASP A 283 18.05 -8.35 13.82
N ILE A 284 17.98 -9.49 14.50
CA ILE A 284 18.71 -10.71 14.12
C ILE A 284 18.14 -11.26 12.81
N LEU A 285 16.82 -11.27 12.66
CA LEU A 285 16.16 -11.71 11.44
C LEU A 285 16.55 -10.82 10.25
N ILE A 286 16.59 -9.50 10.44
CA ILE A 286 17.07 -8.53 9.42
C ILE A 286 18.53 -8.81 9.07
N ALA A 287 19.40 -9.03 10.06
CA ALA A 287 20.82 -9.32 9.84
C ALA A 287 21.04 -10.63 9.05
N LEU A 288 20.39 -11.71 9.46
CA LEU A 288 20.45 -13.00 8.77
C LEU A 288 19.92 -12.90 7.33
N ARG A 289 18.84 -12.14 7.13
CA ARG A 289 18.29 -11.89 5.79
C ARG A 289 19.26 -11.13 4.90
N ARG A 290 19.96 -10.11 5.42
CA ARG A 290 21.00 -9.37 4.67
C ARG A 290 22.16 -10.28 4.27
N ILE A 291 22.61 -11.15 5.17
CA ILE A 291 23.68 -12.13 4.89
C ILE A 291 23.22 -13.10 3.80
N LYS A 292 22.04 -13.72 3.96
CA LYS A 292 21.49 -14.67 2.99
C LYS A 292 21.30 -14.02 1.62
N HIS A 293 20.80 -12.79 1.56
CA HIS A 293 20.66 -12.06 0.30
C HIS A 293 22.01 -11.84 -0.39
N ARG A 294 23.05 -11.42 0.37
CA ARG A 294 24.38 -11.23 -0.18
C ARG A 294 25.00 -12.55 -0.69
N LEU A 295 24.80 -13.65 0.03
CA LEU A 295 25.29 -14.97 -0.40
C LEU A 295 24.58 -15.45 -1.69
N LEU A 296 23.28 -15.21 -1.81
CA LEU A 296 22.52 -15.52 -3.03
C LEU A 296 23.03 -14.72 -4.24
N GLN A 297 23.38 -13.44 -4.06
CA GLN A 297 23.97 -12.62 -5.14
C GLN A 297 25.33 -13.13 -5.61
N VAL A 298 26.14 -13.66 -4.69
CA VAL A 298 27.49 -14.20 -4.97
C VAL A 298 27.42 -15.64 -5.53
N GLY A 299 26.25 -16.28 -5.44
CA GLY A 299 25.98 -17.62 -5.98
C GLY A 299 26.52 -18.77 -5.12
N SER A 300 27.53 -18.53 -4.27
CA SER A 300 28.06 -19.53 -3.33
C SER A 300 28.90 -18.90 -2.23
N CYS A 301 28.96 -19.54 -1.06
CA CYS A 301 29.89 -19.18 0.02
C CYS A 301 31.37 -19.28 -0.42
N LYS A 302 31.69 -20.14 -1.39
CA LYS A 302 33.06 -20.31 -1.90
C LYS A 302 33.56 -19.11 -2.70
N ASN A 303 32.64 -18.37 -3.33
CA ASN A 303 32.95 -17.18 -4.11
C ASN A 303 32.92 -15.90 -3.25
N PHE A 304 32.64 -16.03 -1.95
CA PHE A 304 32.55 -14.90 -1.04
C PHE A 304 33.95 -14.46 -0.61
N ILE A 305 34.40 -13.33 -1.15
CA ILE A 305 35.68 -12.73 -0.78
C ILE A 305 35.55 -12.07 0.60
N ILE A 306 36.30 -12.60 1.57
CA ILE A 306 36.41 -12.03 2.91
C ILE A 306 37.27 -10.77 2.82
N THR A 307 36.66 -9.60 2.97
CA THR A 307 37.35 -8.32 2.91
C THR A 307 37.99 -7.97 4.27
N LYS A 308 39.11 -7.22 4.27
CA LYS A 308 39.75 -6.74 5.50
C LYS A 308 38.79 -5.97 6.43
N PRO A 309 37.92 -5.06 5.93
CA PRO A 309 36.92 -4.40 6.77
C PRO A 309 35.92 -5.36 7.43
N LEU A 310 35.61 -6.49 6.80
CA LEU A 310 34.74 -7.50 7.39
C LEU A 310 35.43 -8.17 8.59
N LEU A 311 36.72 -8.51 8.46
CA LEU A 311 37.50 -9.08 9.56
C LEU A 311 37.62 -8.12 10.74
N GLU A 312 37.87 -6.83 10.47
CA GLU A 312 37.88 -5.78 11.50
C GLU A 312 36.51 -5.63 12.17
N SER A 313 35.42 -5.66 11.40
CA SER A 313 34.06 -5.60 11.94
C SER A 313 33.73 -6.81 12.82
N VAL A 314 34.23 -8.00 12.50
CA VAL A 314 34.06 -9.21 13.33
C VAL A 314 34.88 -9.08 14.61
N LYS A 315 36.14 -8.61 14.54
CA LYS A 315 36.98 -8.37 15.73
C LYS A 315 36.34 -7.38 16.70
N LEU A 316 35.70 -6.32 16.19
CA LEU A 316 35.04 -5.29 17.00
C LEU A 316 33.61 -5.66 17.44
N SER A 317 33.06 -6.80 16.99
CA SER A 317 31.65 -7.16 17.21
C SER A 317 31.28 -7.23 18.69
N ARG A 318 32.13 -7.84 19.53
CA ARG A 318 31.92 -7.95 20.97
C ARG A 318 31.91 -6.58 21.65
N SER A 319 32.88 -5.72 21.32
CA SER A 319 32.95 -4.36 21.88
C SER A 319 31.72 -3.53 21.49
N ARG A 320 31.26 -3.65 20.24
CA ARG A 320 30.03 -2.98 19.77
C ARG A 320 28.80 -3.48 20.51
N TYR A 321 28.68 -4.78 20.72
CA TYR A 321 27.57 -5.37 21.48
C TYR A 321 27.54 -4.88 22.93
N GLU A 322 28.69 -4.86 23.61
CA GLU A 322 28.79 -4.35 24.98
C GLU A 322 28.44 -2.85 25.07
N ALA A 323 28.85 -2.06 24.07
CA ALA A 323 28.47 -0.64 23.99
C ALA A 323 26.97 -0.46 23.76
N GLU A 324 26.35 -1.26 22.91
CA GLU A 324 24.91 -1.23 22.64
C GLU A 324 24.08 -1.65 23.86
N LEU A 325 24.53 -2.67 24.59
CA LEU A 325 23.89 -3.09 25.84
C LEU A 325 23.91 -1.96 26.88
N LYS A 326 25.05 -1.30 27.06
CA LYS A 326 25.17 -0.12 27.94
C LYS A 326 24.28 1.04 27.48
N ALA A 327 24.21 1.29 26.17
CA ALA A 327 23.36 2.35 25.62
C ALA A 327 21.86 2.05 25.84
N ASN A 328 21.45 0.79 25.69
CA ASN A 328 20.07 0.38 25.93
C ASN A 328 19.70 0.44 27.42
N GLU A 329 20.62 0.07 28.32
CA GLU A 329 20.43 0.29 29.76
C GLU A 329 20.30 1.77 30.12
N GLN A 330 21.12 2.64 29.51
CA GLN A 330 21.04 4.09 29.71
C GLN A 330 19.71 4.65 29.19
N LYS A 331 19.25 4.23 28.01
CA LYS A 331 17.95 4.61 27.46
C LYS A 331 16.79 4.13 28.35
N ALA A 332 16.86 2.91 28.87
CA ALA A 332 15.85 2.41 29.80
C ALA A 332 15.80 3.28 31.07
N LYS A 333 16.97 3.63 31.62
CA LYS A 333 17.08 4.52 32.78
C LYS A 333 16.58 5.94 32.47
N SER A 334 16.85 6.50 31.29
CA SER A 334 16.38 7.84 30.91
C SER A 334 14.87 7.87 30.73
N VAL A 335 14.27 6.84 30.12
CA VAL A 335 12.80 6.72 29.98
C VAL A 335 12.11 6.61 31.35
N ILE A 336 12.70 5.87 32.29
CA ILE A 336 12.19 5.80 33.67
C ILE A 336 12.25 7.19 34.32
N LYS A 337 13.39 7.88 34.21
CA LYS A 337 13.56 9.24 34.76
C LYS A 337 12.58 10.25 34.13
N GLU A 338 12.35 10.20 32.82
CA GLU A 338 11.38 11.06 32.14
C GLU A 338 9.95 10.81 32.62
N LYS A 339 9.57 9.54 32.83
CA LYS A 339 8.26 9.18 33.43
C LYS A 339 8.14 9.69 34.86
N GLU A 340 9.20 9.58 35.66
CA GLU A 340 9.22 10.12 37.03
C GLU A 340 9.08 11.65 37.06
N ILE A 341 9.79 12.37 36.18
CA ILE A 341 9.70 13.83 36.07
C ILE A 341 8.29 14.25 35.67
N LYS A 342 7.69 13.60 34.67
CA LYS A 342 6.33 13.89 34.21
C LYS A 342 5.28 13.60 35.30
N ASN A 343 5.42 12.51 36.03
CA ASN A 343 4.52 12.19 37.13
C ASN A 343 4.65 13.21 38.28
N LYS A 344 5.87 13.69 38.58
CA LYS A 344 6.08 14.76 39.57
C LYS A 344 5.43 16.08 39.16
N SER A 345 5.59 16.52 37.91
CA SER A 345 4.94 17.76 37.42
C SER A 345 3.42 17.67 37.45
N GLU A 346 2.84 16.51 37.09
CA GLU A 346 1.39 16.29 37.17
C GLU A 346 0.87 16.34 38.62
N ILE A 347 1.66 15.88 39.60
CA ILE A 347 1.33 15.99 41.02
C ILE A 347 1.35 17.45 41.49
N GLU A 348 2.38 18.22 41.11
CA GLU A 348 2.48 19.65 41.42
C GLU A 348 1.28 20.45 40.86
N ASP A 349 0.85 20.12 39.63
CA ASP A 349 -0.34 20.70 39.03
C ASP A 349 -1.63 20.38 39.80
N ILE A 350 -1.77 19.13 40.27
CA ILE A 350 -2.92 18.74 41.11
C ILE A 350 -2.87 19.47 42.45
N GLU A 351 -1.70 19.65 43.04
CA GLU A 351 -1.52 20.41 44.29
C GLU A 351 -1.85 21.88 44.13
N SER A 352 -1.45 22.51 43.02
CA SER A 352 -1.80 23.91 42.75
C SER A 352 -3.32 24.10 42.62
N LYS A 353 -4.02 23.13 42.01
CA LYS A 353 -5.48 23.11 41.90
C LYS A 353 -6.16 22.91 43.25
N ILE A 354 -5.64 22.01 44.09
CA ILE A 354 -6.13 21.82 45.47
C ILE A 354 -6.00 23.14 46.24
N ARG A 355 -4.83 23.80 46.21
CA ARG A 355 -4.60 25.09 46.89
C ARG A 355 -5.57 26.18 46.44
N LYS A 356 -5.89 26.26 45.15
CA LYS A 356 -6.87 27.24 44.62
C LYS A 356 -8.28 26.97 45.14
N ILE A 357 -8.69 25.70 45.21
CA ILE A 357 -10.03 25.34 45.71
C ILE A 357 -10.11 25.53 47.23
N GLU A 358 -9.04 25.23 47.98
CA GLU A 358 -8.95 25.49 49.43
C GLU A 358 -9.14 26.97 49.75
N LYS A 359 -8.47 27.87 49.00
CA LYS A 359 -8.72 29.32 49.09
C LYS A 359 -10.18 29.68 48.78
N GLY A 360 -10.79 29.03 47.79
CA GLY A 360 -12.20 29.23 47.46
C GLY A 360 -13.17 28.78 48.56
N ILE A 361 -12.83 27.74 49.31
CA ILE A 361 -13.59 27.30 50.49
C ILE A 361 -13.45 28.31 51.62
N GLU A 362 -12.25 28.81 51.90
CA GLU A 362 -12.01 29.81 52.94
C GLU A 362 -12.84 31.09 52.69
N VAL A 363 -12.91 31.55 51.43
CA VAL A 363 -13.76 32.68 51.04
C VAL A 363 -15.24 32.37 51.25
N ALA A 364 -15.69 31.16 50.90
CA ALA A 364 -17.08 30.75 51.15
C ALA A 364 -17.40 30.64 52.66
N GLU A 365 -16.45 30.20 53.49
CA GLU A 365 -16.59 30.17 54.95
C GLU A 365 -16.70 31.57 55.57
N LYS A 366 -15.87 32.52 55.10
CA LYS A 366 -15.98 33.93 55.50
C LYS A 366 -17.34 34.51 55.14
N ALA A 367 -17.82 34.27 53.91
CA ALA A 367 -19.15 34.73 53.48
C ALA A 367 -20.30 34.11 54.30
N ILE A 368 -20.20 32.83 54.67
CA ILE A 368 -21.16 32.19 55.58
C ILE A 368 -21.11 32.85 56.97
N SER A 369 -19.91 33.07 57.52
CA SER A 369 -19.73 33.69 58.84
C SER A 369 -20.29 35.12 58.89
N ASP A 370 -20.01 35.92 57.87
CA ASP A 370 -20.49 37.29 57.79
C ASP A 370 -22.02 37.33 57.59
N GLY A 371 -22.57 36.45 56.74
CA GLY A 371 -24.02 36.27 56.59
C GLY A 371 -24.70 35.84 57.90
N SER A 372 -24.09 34.93 58.67
CA SER A 372 -24.61 34.52 59.99
C SER A 372 -24.59 35.67 61.01
N LYS A 373 -23.55 36.52 61.02
CA LYS A 373 -23.49 37.70 61.89
C LYS A 373 -24.55 38.75 61.51
N GLN A 374 -24.81 38.93 60.21
CA GLN A 374 -25.85 39.85 59.73
C GLN A 374 -27.25 39.34 60.09
N LEU A 375 -27.49 38.03 59.92
CA LEU A 375 -28.72 37.37 60.34
C LEU A 375 -28.99 37.56 61.85
N GLU A 376 -27.98 37.35 62.70
CA GLU A 376 -28.10 37.58 64.15
C GLU A 376 -28.43 39.03 64.50
N LYS A 377 -27.86 40.01 63.78
CA LYS A 377 -28.18 41.43 63.96
C LYS A 377 -29.62 41.74 63.55
N HIS A 378 -30.08 41.22 62.41
CA HIS A 378 -31.44 41.43 61.92
C HIS A 378 -32.50 40.71 62.77
N LEU A 379 -32.16 39.62 63.46
CA LEU A 379 -33.03 38.95 64.44
C LEU A 379 -33.23 39.75 65.74
N ARG A 380 -32.28 40.63 66.10
CA ARG A 380 -32.33 41.44 67.34
C ARG A 380 -32.98 42.82 67.15
N ALA A 381 -33.20 43.26 65.91
CA ALA A 381 -33.86 44.52 65.60
C ALA A 381 -35.40 44.40 65.71
N LYS A 382 -36.07 45.42 66.27
CA LYS A 382 -37.54 45.56 66.23
C LYS A 382 -37.88 46.85 65.46
N PRO A 383 -38.72 46.82 64.42
CA PRO A 383 -39.48 45.69 63.88
C PRO A 383 -38.63 44.70 63.07
N LEU A 384 -39.06 43.43 63.02
CA LEU A 384 -38.44 42.40 62.17
C LEU A 384 -38.78 42.67 60.71
N ASP A 385 -37.77 42.66 59.85
CA ASP A 385 -37.89 42.92 58.41
C ASP A 385 -37.74 41.59 57.63
N PRO A 386 -38.84 40.91 57.24
CA PRO A 386 -38.82 39.54 56.75
C PRO A 386 -38.04 39.35 55.44
N GLU A 387 -37.98 40.38 54.58
CA GLU A 387 -37.22 40.32 53.32
C GLU A 387 -35.70 40.25 53.56
N LYS A 388 -35.17 40.98 54.54
CA LYS A 388 -33.73 40.96 54.88
C LYS A 388 -33.30 39.64 55.51
N LEU A 389 -34.15 39.07 56.37
CA LEU A 389 -33.95 37.74 56.95
C LEU A 389 -33.94 36.64 55.88
N GLN A 390 -34.82 36.74 54.88
CA GLN A 390 -34.86 35.81 53.75
C GLN A 390 -33.62 35.94 52.85
N ALA A 391 -33.13 37.17 52.63
CA ALA A 391 -31.90 37.42 51.88
C ALA A 391 -30.66 36.83 52.57
N ASP A 392 -30.52 37.02 53.88
CA ASP A 392 -29.40 36.49 54.68
C ASP A 392 -29.42 34.96 54.72
N ASN A 393 -30.59 34.34 54.90
CA ASN A 393 -30.74 32.89 54.89
C ASN A 393 -30.41 32.30 53.49
N SER A 394 -30.81 32.98 52.42
CA SER A 394 -30.46 32.59 51.05
C SER A 394 -28.95 32.68 50.80
N LEU A 395 -28.29 33.72 51.32
CA LEU A 395 -26.84 33.89 51.23
C LEU A 395 -26.07 32.78 51.94
N ILE A 396 -26.51 32.40 53.14
CA ILE A 396 -25.94 31.26 53.90
C ILE A 396 -26.17 29.95 53.15
N GLN A 397 -27.38 29.70 52.64
CA GLN A 397 -27.69 28.48 51.87
C GLN A 397 -26.82 28.37 50.60
N MET A 398 -26.67 29.46 49.84
CA MET A 398 -25.78 29.50 48.68
C MET A 398 -24.31 29.26 49.07
N GLY A 399 -23.85 29.83 50.19
CA GLY A 399 -22.51 29.59 50.74
C GLY A 399 -22.29 28.12 51.10
N VAL A 400 -23.24 27.50 51.79
CA VAL A 400 -23.21 26.08 52.20
C VAL A 400 -23.20 25.15 50.97
N GLN A 401 -24.05 25.41 49.98
CA GLN A 401 -24.07 24.64 48.73
C GLN A 401 -22.75 24.76 47.96
N ARG A 402 -22.20 25.98 47.87
CA ARG A 402 -20.89 26.23 47.23
C ARG A 402 -19.77 25.51 47.97
N LYS A 403 -19.75 25.55 49.30
CA LYS A 403 -18.79 24.82 50.14
C LYS A 403 -18.86 23.31 49.91
N LYS A 404 -20.07 22.74 49.89
CA LYS A 404 -20.29 21.30 49.64
C LYS A 404 -19.77 20.87 48.26
N LYS A 405 -20.00 21.68 47.23
CA LYS A 405 -19.49 21.42 45.86
C LYS A 405 -17.96 21.44 45.82
N LEU A 406 -17.34 22.49 46.36
CA LEU A 406 -15.88 22.63 46.39
C LEU A 406 -15.20 21.53 47.24
N ALA A 407 -15.81 21.13 48.35
CA ALA A 407 -15.32 20.01 49.16
C ALA A 407 -15.38 18.66 48.40
N GLY A 408 -16.43 18.44 47.60
CA GLY A 408 -16.54 17.28 46.71
C GLY A 408 -15.43 17.25 45.65
N ASP A 409 -15.11 18.41 45.07
CA ASP A 409 -14.06 18.54 44.05
C ASP A 409 -12.65 18.33 44.64
N ILE A 410 -12.38 18.83 45.85
CA ILE A 410 -11.13 18.53 46.58
C ILE A 410 -11.01 17.03 46.86
N SER A 411 -12.07 16.37 47.31
CA SER A 411 -12.05 14.93 47.59
C SER A 411 -11.67 14.12 46.35
N LYS A 412 -12.22 14.46 45.18
CA LYS A 412 -11.86 13.85 43.89
C LYS A 412 -10.40 14.09 43.53
N LEU A 413 -9.90 15.32 43.68
CA LEU A 413 -8.50 15.65 43.39
C LEU A 413 -7.51 14.97 44.34
N ARG A 414 -7.85 14.86 45.64
CA ARG A 414 -7.03 14.12 46.63
C ARG A 414 -6.99 12.62 46.33
N LYS A 415 -8.11 12.01 45.89
CA LYS A 415 -8.11 10.63 45.40
C LYS A 415 -7.23 10.46 44.16
N LYS A 416 -7.31 11.37 43.20
CA LYS A 416 -6.47 11.37 41.98
C LYS A 416 -4.98 11.51 42.32
N LYS A 417 -4.62 12.39 43.26
CA LYS A 417 -3.25 12.54 43.78
C LYS A 417 -2.77 11.23 44.41
N LYS A 418 -3.58 10.60 45.27
CA LYS A 418 -3.22 9.33 45.94
C LYS A 418 -2.98 8.19 44.94
N ALA A 419 -3.82 8.09 43.90
CA ALA A 419 -3.63 7.10 42.83
C ALA A 419 -2.31 7.33 42.06
N LYS A 420 -2.00 8.58 41.73
CA LYS A 420 -0.74 8.94 41.05
C LYS A 420 0.50 8.74 41.92
N LEU A 421 0.39 8.97 43.23
CA LEU A 421 1.49 8.70 44.17
C LEU A 421 1.77 7.19 44.33
N ALA A 422 0.72 6.36 44.21
CA ALA A 422 0.85 4.91 44.20
C ALA A 422 1.47 4.35 42.90
N GLU A 423 1.35 5.08 41.78
CA GLU A 423 2.05 4.77 40.52
C GLU A 423 3.56 5.08 40.58
N LEU A 424 4.01 5.89 41.54
CA LEU A 424 5.42 6.25 41.76
C LEU A 424 6.16 5.33 42.73
N THR A 425 5.42 4.56 43.55
CA THR A 425 5.97 3.64 44.56
C THR A 425 5.98 2.17 44.12
N LYS A 426 5.47 1.87 42.93
CA LYS A 426 5.62 0.58 42.22
C LYS A 426 6.69 0.71 41.16
#